data_AF-A0A6G4X4X2-F1
#
_entry.id   AF-A0A6G4X4X2-F1
#
_cell.length_a   1.000
_cell.length_b   1.000
_cell.length_c   1.000
_cell.angle_alpha   90.00
_cell.angle_beta   90.00
_cell.angle_gamma   90.00
#
_symmetry.space_group_name_H-M   'P 1'
#
loop_
_entity.id
_entity.type
_entity.pdbx_description
1 polymer ?
#
loop_
_entity_poly.entity_id
_entity_poly.type
_entity_poly.pdbx_seq_one_letter_code
_entity_poly.pdbx_strand_id
1 'polypeptide(L)' 'MDDRNARRERYAQALYGTLGFSAERHPWAGLAPARREVWYARADAAMAVADEEIEDALRAERRG' A
#
# COMPACT_ATOMS: atom_id res chain seq x y z
N MET A 1 -13.42 -10.98 2.51
CA MET A 1 -12.63 -9.81 2.10
C MET A 1 -11.92 -10.23 0.82
N ASP A 2 -12.15 -9.55 -0.28
CA ASP A 2 -11.49 -9.91 -1.55
C ASP A 2 -9.95 -9.79 -1.40
N ASP A 3 -9.21 -10.51 -2.25
CA ASP A 3 -7.75 -10.55 -2.21
C ASP A 3 -7.13 -9.14 -2.37
N ARG A 4 -7.79 -8.29 -3.17
CA ARG A 4 -7.39 -6.89 -3.40
C ARG A 4 -7.52 -6.02 -2.15
N ASN A 5 -8.61 -6.06 -1.41
CA ASN A 5 -8.78 -5.26 -0.19
C ASN A 5 -7.82 -5.74 0.90
N ALA A 6 -7.55 -7.04 1.00
CA ALA A 6 -6.52 -7.56 1.91
C ALA A 6 -5.12 -7.06 1.52
N ARG A 7 -4.79 -7.03 0.22
CA ARG A 7 -3.54 -6.45 -0.28
C ARG A 7 -3.46 -4.95 0.01
N ARG A 8 -4.54 -4.20 -0.25
CA ARG A 8 -4.64 -2.76 0.03
C ARG A 8 -4.43 -2.45 1.52
N GLU A 9 -5.05 -3.22 2.40
CA GLU A 9 -4.90 -3.09 3.85
C GLU A 9 -3.44 -3.27 4.28
N ARG A 10 -2.76 -4.32 3.78
CA ARG A 10 -1.34 -4.56 4.09
C ARG A 10 -0.45 -3.42 3.62
N TYR A 11 -0.66 -2.93 2.40
CA TYR A 11 0.09 -1.78 1.86
C TYR A 11 -0.15 -0.52 2.68
N ALA A 12 -1.40 -0.23 3.05
CA ALA A 12 -1.73 0.95 3.84
C ALA A 12 -1.10 0.89 5.24
N GLN A 13 -1.13 -0.28 5.89
CA GLN A 13 -0.47 -0.50 7.18
C GLN A 13 1.05 -0.35 7.08
N ALA A 14 1.68 -0.92 6.04
CA ALA A 14 3.11 -0.80 5.82
C ALA A 14 3.53 0.66 5.56
N LEU A 15 2.81 1.37 4.69
CA LEU A 15 3.05 2.79 4.42
C LEU A 15 2.85 3.65 5.67
N TYR A 16 1.83 3.36 6.47
CA TYR A 16 1.60 4.05 7.73
C TYR A 16 2.75 3.83 8.73
N GLY A 17 3.21 2.59 8.88
CA GLY A 17 4.31 2.25 9.78
C GLY A 17 5.63 2.88 9.34
N THR A 18 5.89 2.96 8.04
CA THR A 18 7.16 3.48 7.49
C THR A 18 7.18 5.00 7.38
N LEU A 19 6.07 5.62 6.96
CA LEU A 19 6.01 7.05 6.64
C LEU A 19 5.23 7.88 7.67
N GLY A 20 4.46 7.24 8.55
CA GLY A 20 3.66 7.91 9.56
C GLY A 20 4.48 8.27 10.79
N PHE A 21 4.87 9.54 10.91
CA PHE A 21 5.64 10.08 12.05
C PHE A 21 5.01 9.82 13.44
N SER A 22 3.73 9.45 13.50
CA SER A 22 3.01 9.16 14.74
C SER A 22 2.59 7.70 14.93
N ALA A 23 3.08 6.77 14.12
CA ALA A 23 2.62 5.37 14.15
C ALA A 23 2.78 4.71 15.53
N GLU A 24 3.83 5.05 16.27
CA GLU A 24 4.07 4.55 17.63
C GLU A 24 3.06 5.08 18.66
N ARG A 25 2.63 6.34 18.53
CA ARG A 25 1.67 6.98 19.46
C ARG A 25 0.22 6.76 19.06
N HIS A 26 -0.03 6.44 17.80
CA HIS A 26 -1.36 6.23 17.24
C HIS A 26 -1.34 4.93 16.44
N PRO A 27 -1.58 3.76 17.07
CA PRO A 27 -1.54 2.49 16.37
C PRO A 27 -2.63 2.45 15.29
N TRP A 28 -2.35 1.77 14.19
CA TRP A 28 -3.26 1.63 13.04
C TRP A 28 -4.69 1.22 13.46
N ALA A 29 -4.78 0.24 14.36
CA ALA A 29 -6.04 -0.28 14.90
C ALA A 29 -6.90 0.80 15.60
N GLY A 30 -6.29 1.86 16.13
CA GLY A 30 -6.96 2.99 16.78
C GLY A 30 -7.24 4.18 15.88
N LEU A 31 -6.81 4.15 14.60
CA LEU A 31 -7.08 5.25 13.68
C LEU A 31 -8.57 5.34 13.33
N ALA A 32 -9.09 6.58 13.32
CA ALA A 32 -10.41 6.87 12.80
C ALA A 32 -10.51 6.47 11.31
N PRO A 33 -11.68 6.00 10.83
CA PRO A 33 -11.87 5.56 9.44
C PRO A 33 -11.40 6.60 8.41
N ALA A 34 -11.76 7.87 8.59
CA ALA A 34 -11.37 8.95 7.69
C ALA A 34 -9.84 9.13 7.56
N ARG A 35 -9.07 8.82 8.62
CA ARG A 35 -7.61 8.85 8.55
C ARG A 35 -7.05 7.66 7.79
N ARG A 36 -7.70 6.49 7.88
CA ARG A 36 -7.29 5.29 7.12
C ARG A 36 -7.49 5.47 5.62
N GLU A 37 -8.54 6.17 5.20
CA GLU A 37 -8.80 6.45 3.77
C GLU A 37 -7.63 7.14 3.06
N VAL A 38 -6.93 8.06 3.74
CA VAL A 38 -5.73 8.71 3.18
C VAL A 38 -4.63 7.69 2.89
N TRP A 39 -4.47 6.71 3.77
CA TRP A 39 -3.47 5.65 3.60
C TRP A 39 -3.92 4.59 2.59
N TYR A 40 -5.22 4.33 2.46
CA TYR A 40 -5.74 3.49 1.38
C TYR A 40 -5.50 4.12 0.01
N ALA A 41 -5.74 5.42 -0.16
CA ALA A 41 -5.44 6.11 -1.41
C ALA A 41 -3.94 6.02 -1.78
N ARG A 42 -3.05 6.15 -0.78
CA ARG A 42 -1.60 5.95 -0.98
C ARG A 42 -1.25 4.51 -1.31
N ALA A 43 -1.91 3.55 -0.67
CA ALA A 43 -1.73 2.13 -0.95
C ALA A 43 -2.15 1.77 -2.37
N ASP A 44 -3.29 2.27 -2.84
CA ASP A 44 -3.76 2.06 -4.21
C ASP A 44 -2.76 2.62 -5.23
N ALA A 45 -2.21 3.82 -4.99
CA ALA A 45 -1.18 4.40 -5.85
C ALA A 45 0.13 3.58 -5.85
N ALA A 46 0.60 3.16 -4.67
CA ALA A 46 1.81 2.35 -4.55
C ALA A 46 1.66 0.98 -5.21
N MET A 47 0.48 0.35 -5.09
CA MET A 47 0.18 -0.91 -5.76
C MET A 47 0.19 -0.77 -7.28
N ALA A 48 -0.37 0.32 -7.83
CA ALA A 48 -0.37 0.57 -9.27
C ALA A 48 1.05 0.72 -9.82
N VAL A 49 1.90 1.52 -9.15
CA VAL A 49 3.31 1.67 -9.54
C VAL A 49 4.06 0.34 -9.46
N ALA A 50 3.88 -0.41 -8.37
CA ALA A 50 4.54 -1.72 -8.23
C ALA A 50 4.10 -2.71 -9.33
N ASP A 51 2.82 -2.71 -9.68
CA ASP A 51 2.30 -3.57 -10.75
C ASP A 51 2.89 -3.17 -12.13
N GLU A 52 3.03 -1.88 -12.41
CA GLU A 52 3.70 -1.36 -13.62
C GLU A 52 5.18 -1.78 -13.69
N GLU A 53 5.93 -1.59 -12.60
CA GLU A 53 7.36 -1.95 -12.52
C GLU A 53 7.59 -3.46 -12.70
N ILE A 54 6.72 -4.30 -12.11
CA ILE A 54 6.78 -5.75 -12.29
C ILE A 54 6.50 -6.12 -13.73
N GLU A 55 5.49 -5.51 -14.36
CA GLU A 55 5.16 -5.80 -15.74
C GLU A 55 6.31 -5.43 -16.69
N ASP A 56 6.95 -4.28 -16.48
CA ASP A 56 8.10 -3.84 -17.27
C ASP A 56 9.32 -4.76 -17.09
N ALA A 57 9.60 -5.21 -15.86
CA ALA A 57 10.64 -6.19 -15.61
C ALA A 57 10.37 -7.52 -16.35
N LEU A 58 9.12 -8.02 -16.32
CA LEU A 58 8.72 -9.23 -17.04
C LEU A 58 8.77 -9.06 -18.56
N ARG A 59 8.54 -7.85 -19.09
CA ARG A 59 8.70 -7.56 -20.52
C ARG A 59 10.18 -7.51 -20.91
N ALA A 60 11.03 -6.96 -20.05
CA ALA A 60 12.48 -6.93 -20.27
C ALA A 60 13.08 -8.35 -20.30
N GLU A 61 12.70 -9.20 -19.34
CA GLU A 61 13.14 -10.60 -19.28
C GLU A 61 12.75 -11.39 -20.54
N ARG A 62 11.54 -11.19 -21.07
CA ARG A 62 11.06 -11.87 -22.29
C ARG A 62 11.75 -11.43 -23.59
N ARG A 63 12.48 -10.30 -23.57
CA ARG A 63 13.19 -9.76 -24.74
C ARG A 63 14.68 -10.11 -24.76
N GLY A 64 15.23 -10.58 -23.63
CA GLY A 64 16.60 -11.08 -23.51
C GLY A 64 16.70 -12.55 -23.85
#